data_AF-W2GUL4-F1
#
_entry.id   AF-W2GUL4-F1
#
_cell.length_a   1.000
_cell.length_b   1.000
_cell.length_c   1.000
_cell.angle_alpha   90.00
_cell.angle_beta   90.00
_cell.angle_gamma   90.00
#
_symmetry.space_group_name_H-M   'P 1'
#
loop_
_entity.id
_entity.type
_entity.pdbx_description
1 polymer ?
#
loop_
_entity_poly.entity_id
_entity_poly.type
_entity_poly.pdbx_seq_one_letter_code
_entity_poly.pdbx_strand_id
1 'polypeptide(L)'
;TAQGDFCGVRFETVQFPGVKSLQQVYDAAVYYLTNMEISITERLGHITVRDDYETIDGSVYNARVLSTLLDNVTMETSSLLFPKMDPDGQCGMVVLDSIDQDELYPYNSAERVRKDVSATAVFTVDKDDKGELVVTKRRAAFLKIHRPQFSLSEDVLQELATGIMAWGDVMLKTVRSIVYGSR
;
A
#
# COMPACT_ATOMS: atom_id res chain seq x y z
N THR A 1 -14.73 -0.61 15.01
CA THR A 1 -14.44 -0.36 16.44
C THR A 1 -15.72 0.09 17.13
N ALA A 2 -15.72 0.32 18.45
CA ALA A 2 -16.87 0.88 19.16
C ALA A 2 -17.31 2.27 18.64
N GLN A 3 -16.46 2.94 17.85
CA GLN A 3 -16.71 4.25 17.23
C GLN A 3 -17.24 4.14 15.78
N GLY A 4 -17.40 2.92 15.24
CA GLY A 4 -17.87 2.70 13.87
C GLY A 4 -16.77 2.65 12.81
N ASP A 5 -15.50 2.59 13.21
CA ASP A 5 -14.38 2.44 12.26
C ASP A 5 -14.33 1.02 11.68
N PHE A 6 -13.83 0.90 10.45
CA PHE A 6 -13.43 -0.39 9.90
C PHE A 6 -11.95 -0.64 10.16
N CYS A 7 -11.60 -1.87 10.53
CA CYS A 7 -10.23 -2.27 10.76
C CYS A 7 -9.92 -3.54 9.97
N GLY A 8 -8.70 -3.63 9.45
CA GLY A 8 -8.21 -4.80 8.75
C GLY A 8 -6.81 -5.15 9.24
N VAL A 9 -6.56 -6.44 9.45
CA VAL A 9 -5.23 -6.97 9.75
C VAL A 9 -4.86 -8.00 8.69
N ARG A 10 -3.60 -7.98 8.23
CA ARG A 10 -3.10 -8.98 7.30
C ARG A 10 -1.66 -9.35 7.59
N PHE A 11 -1.45 -10.63 7.85
CA PHE A 11 -0.15 -11.27 7.86
C PHE A 11 -0.07 -12.18 6.64
N GLU A 12 0.97 -12.04 5.83
CA GLU A 12 1.07 -12.75 4.57
C GLU A 12 2.53 -13.10 4.26
N THR A 13 2.75 -14.32 3.79
CA THR A 13 4.02 -14.73 3.16
C THR A 13 3.75 -15.07 1.69
N VAL A 14 4.50 -14.46 0.78
CA VAL A 14 4.42 -14.70 -0.66
C VAL A 14 5.79 -15.01 -1.20
N GLN A 15 5.88 -16.04 -2.03
CA GLN A 15 7.10 -16.41 -2.73
C GLN A 15 7.03 -16.01 -4.21
N PHE A 16 8.19 -15.67 -4.75
CA PHE A 16 8.43 -15.32 -6.14
C PHE A 16 9.55 -16.23 -6.69
N PRO A 17 9.22 -17.45 -7.11
CA PRO A 17 10.20 -18.37 -7.68
C PRO A 17 10.64 -17.95 -9.09
N GLY A 18 11.90 -18.24 -9.44
CA GLY A 18 12.45 -18.03 -10.78
C GLY A 18 12.66 -16.57 -11.17
N VAL A 19 12.62 -15.63 -10.22
CA VAL A 19 12.93 -14.22 -10.47
C VAL A 19 14.44 -14.01 -10.59
N LYS A 20 14.87 -12.87 -11.15
CA LYS A 20 16.29 -12.61 -11.45
C LYS A 20 17.10 -12.30 -10.19
N SER A 21 16.50 -11.59 -9.24
CA SER A 21 17.15 -11.18 -7.99
C SER A 21 16.13 -10.68 -6.97
N LEU A 22 16.57 -10.54 -5.71
CA LEU A 22 15.81 -9.85 -4.66
C LEU A 22 15.53 -8.40 -5.04
N GLN A 23 16.55 -7.69 -5.55
CA GLN A 23 16.45 -6.30 -6.00
C GLN A 23 15.30 -6.11 -6.99
N GLN A 24 15.13 -7.03 -7.96
CA GLN A 24 14.04 -6.93 -8.94
C GLN A 24 12.65 -6.93 -8.29
N VAL A 25 12.42 -7.81 -7.31
CA VAL A 25 11.12 -7.91 -6.62
C VAL A 25 10.91 -6.73 -5.68
N TYR A 26 11.96 -6.33 -4.98
CA TYR A 26 11.94 -5.16 -4.09
C TYR A 26 11.67 -3.87 -4.86
N ASP A 27 12.37 -3.62 -5.96
CA ASP A 27 12.18 -2.42 -6.80
C ASP A 27 10.76 -2.39 -7.36
N ALA A 28 10.20 -3.52 -7.78
CA ALA A 28 8.81 -3.60 -8.22
C ALA A 28 7.82 -3.23 -7.09
N ALA A 29 8.12 -3.60 -5.85
CA ALA A 29 7.29 -3.24 -4.70
C ALA A 29 7.42 -1.76 -4.34
N VAL A 30 8.64 -1.22 -4.32
CA VAL A 30 8.89 0.22 -4.10
C VAL A 30 8.25 1.04 -5.21
N TYR A 31 8.38 0.62 -6.46
CA TYR A 31 7.73 1.26 -7.61
C TYR A 31 6.21 1.33 -7.43
N TYR A 32 5.57 0.24 -7.01
CA TYR A 32 4.14 0.29 -6.68
C TYR A 32 3.85 1.30 -5.58
N LEU A 33 4.59 1.26 -4.48
CA LEU A 33 4.34 2.12 -3.32
C LEU A 33 4.53 3.61 -3.64
N THR A 34 5.46 3.93 -4.55
CA THR A 34 5.73 5.30 -5.01
C THR A 34 4.95 5.70 -6.26
N ASN A 35 4.04 4.85 -6.77
CA ASN A 35 3.18 5.10 -7.96
C ASN A 35 1.78 4.48 -7.77
N MET A 36 1.30 4.38 -6.53
CA MET A 36 0.14 3.53 -6.21
C MET A 36 -1.17 4.02 -6.85
N GLU A 37 -1.35 5.33 -7.00
CA GLU A 37 -2.54 5.95 -7.60
C GLU A 37 -2.81 5.45 -9.01
N ILE A 38 -1.77 5.18 -9.80
CA ILE A 38 -1.88 4.66 -11.15
C ILE A 38 -2.45 3.23 -11.10
N SER A 39 -1.77 2.35 -10.35
CA SER A 39 -2.18 0.94 -10.24
C SER A 39 -3.55 0.77 -9.60
N ILE A 40 -3.90 1.61 -8.62
CA ILE A 40 -5.21 1.59 -7.95
C ILE A 40 -6.30 2.02 -8.93
N THR A 41 -6.09 3.11 -9.67
CA THR A 41 -7.04 3.61 -10.67
C THR A 41 -7.32 2.57 -11.74
N GLU A 42 -6.26 1.99 -12.32
CA GLU A 42 -6.37 1.02 -13.41
C GLU A 42 -7.03 -0.31 -13.00
N ARG A 43 -6.84 -0.74 -11.75
CA ARG A 43 -7.24 -2.10 -11.31
C ARG A 43 -8.49 -2.15 -10.45
N LEU A 44 -8.86 -1.06 -9.78
CA LEU A 44 -10.07 -0.99 -8.95
C LEU A 44 -11.18 -0.15 -9.59
N GLY A 45 -10.90 0.59 -10.66
CA GLY A 45 -11.88 1.49 -11.28
C GLY A 45 -12.17 2.75 -10.45
N HIS A 46 -11.45 2.95 -9.34
CA HIS A 46 -11.50 4.18 -8.56
C HIS A 46 -10.81 5.29 -9.34
N ILE A 47 -11.14 6.55 -9.08
CA ILE A 47 -10.30 7.67 -9.54
C ILE A 47 -9.36 8.02 -8.41
N THR A 48 -8.09 7.67 -8.54
CA THR A 48 -7.09 7.91 -7.50
C THR A 48 -6.04 8.88 -8.02
N VAL A 49 -5.77 9.91 -7.24
CA VAL A 49 -4.78 10.95 -7.54
C VAL A 49 -3.84 11.12 -6.36
N ARG A 50 -2.61 11.52 -6.66
CA ARG A 50 -1.66 11.96 -5.64
C ARG A 50 -1.74 13.47 -5.53
N ASP A 51 -2.17 13.94 -4.37
CA ASP A 51 -2.37 15.36 -4.08
C ASP A 51 -1.04 16.04 -3.72
N ASP A 52 -0.16 15.31 -3.02
CA ASP A 52 1.18 15.78 -2.65
C ASP A 52 2.22 14.65 -2.61
N TYR A 53 3.48 14.99 -2.89
CA TYR A 53 4.61 14.08 -2.91
C TYR A 53 5.94 14.80 -2.68
N GLU A 54 6.64 14.41 -1.61
CA GLU A 54 7.97 14.88 -1.31
C GLU A 54 8.90 13.71 -0.99
N THR A 55 10.18 13.87 -1.34
CA THR A 55 11.24 12.94 -0.94
C THR A 55 12.18 13.62 0.04
N ILE A 56 12.32 13.07 1.24
CA ILE A 56 13.26 13.54 2.25
C ILE A 56 14.55 12.74 2.12
N ASP A 57 15.65 13.43 1.82
CA ASP A 57 17.00 12.85 1.65
C ASP A 57 17.05 11.68 0.64
N GLY A 58 16.13 11.66 -0.32
CA GLY A 58 15.98 10.58 -1.32
C GLY A 58 15.67 9.19 -0.73
N SER A 59 15.37 9.12 0.57
CA SER A 59 15.27 7.85 1.33
C SER A 59 13.94 7.67 2.04
N VAL A 60 13.16 8.75 2.20
CA VAL A 60 11.80 8.71 2.77
C VAL A 60 10.87 9.39 1.79
N TYR A 61 9.69 8.81 1.59
CA TYR A 61 8.70 9.31 0.65
C TYR A 61 7.44 9.67 1.40
N ASN A 62 7.05 10.94 1.32
CA ASN A 62 5.72 11.39 1.72
C ASN A 62 4.77 11.17 0.55
N ALA A 63 3.56 10.65 0.83
CA ALA A 63 2.50 10.59 -0.15
C ALA A 63 1.14 10.89 0.50
N ARG A 64 0.47 11.90 -0.06
CA ARG A 64 -0.95 12.15 0.15
C ARG A 64 -1.75 11.70 -1.06
N VAL A 65 -2.62 10.71 -0.85
CA VAL A 65 -3.39 10.06 -1.91
C VAL A 65 -4.88 10.24 -1.65
N LEU A 66 -5.60 10.71 -2.66
CA LEU A 66 -7.04 10.85 -2.67
C LEU A 66 -7.64 9.84 -3.66
N SER A 67 -8.61 9.05 -3.20
CA SER A 67 -9.29 8.02 -4.00
C SER A 67 -10.80 8.25 -3.94
N THR A 68 -11.40 8.55 -5.09
CA THR A 68 -12.86 8.66 -5.23
C THR A 68 -13.46 7.28 -5.45
N LEU A 69 -14.38 6.92 -4.56
CA LEU A 69 -15.10 5.65 -4.46
C LEU A 69 -16.53 5.79 -5.02
N LEU A 70 -17.39 4.80 -4.75
CA LEU A 70 -18.83 4.88 -5.04
C LEU A 70 -19.46 6.15 -4.47
N ASP A 71 -20.53 6.62 -5.11
CA ASP A 71 -21.30 7.82 -4.73
C ASP A 71 -20.44 9.10 -4.60
N ASN A 72 -19.32 9.18 -5.31
CA ASN A 72 -18.35 10.28 -5.26
C ASN A 72 -17.73 10.50 -3.87
N VAL A 73 -17.76 9.50 -2.99
CA VAL A 73 -17.13 9.59 -1.67
C VAL A 73 -15.62 9.60 -1.84
N THR A 74 -14.95 10.59 -1.25
CA THR A 74 -13.49 10.71 -1.32
C THR A 74 -12.85 10.12 -0.07
N MET A 75 -11.95 9.17 -0.27
CA MET A 75 -11.10 8.60 0.76
C MET A 75 -9.69 9.19 0.65
N GLU A 76 -9.12 9.55 1.80
CA GLU A 76 -7.79 10.15 1.91
C GLU A 76 -6.86 9.24 2.72
N THR A 77 -5.64 9.06 2.21
CA THR A 77 -4.52 8.43 2.92
C THR A 77 -3.33 9.36 2.87
N SER A 78 -2.80 9.73 4.03
CA SER A 78 -1.54 10.47 4.16
C SER A 78 -0.53 9.58 4.89
N SER A 79 0.65 9.38 4.29
CA SER A 79 1.60 8.37 4.78
C SER A 79 3.05 8.66 4.42
N LEU A 80 3.96 8.05 5.20
CA LEU A 80 5.39 8.02 4.97
C LEU A 80 5.83 6.59 4.62
N LEU A 81 6.64 6.46 3.57
CA LEU A 81 7.28 5.24 3.15
C LEU A 81 8.79 5.31 3.43
N PHE A 82 9.29 4.29 4.12
CA PHE A 82 10.71 4.08 4.42
C PHE A 82 11.17 2.77 3.77
N PRO A 83 11.69 2.81 2.53
CA PRO A 83 12.29 1.66 1.87
C PRO A 83 13.78 1.59 2.22
N LYS A 84 14.25 0.39 2.59
CA LYS A 84 15.67 0.12 2.85
C LYS A 84 16.08 -1.22 2.29
N MET A 85 17.12 -1.21 1.45
CA MET A 85 17.85 -2.41 1.07
C MET A 85 19.10 -2.55 1.96
N ASP A 86 19.40 -3.78 2.37
CA ASP A 86 20.64 -4.15 3.03
C ASP A 86 21.83 -4.02 2.06
N PRO A 87 23.02 -3.54 2.47
CA PRO A 87 24.15 -3.36 1.55
C PRO A 87 24.57 -4.64 0.80
N ASP A 88 24.39 -5.80 1.41
CA ASP A 88 24.74 -7.10 0.83
C ASP A 88 23.64 -7.64 -0.12
N GLY A 89 22.52 -6.92 -0.26
CA GLY A 89 21.41 -7.26 -1.15
C GLY A 89 20.67 -8.54 -0.78
N GLN A 90 20.87 -9.06 0.44
CA GLN A 90 20.23 -10.30 0.93
C GLN A 90 18.86 -10.06 1.57
N CYS A 91 18.61 -8.82 1.99
CA CYS A 91 17.39 -8.42 2.67
C CYS A 91 16.93 -7.04 2.20
N GLY A 92 15.65 -6.90 1.90
CA GLY A 92 15.00 -5.61 1.66
C GLY A 92 13.84 -5.42 2.63
N MET A 93 13.58 -4.19 3.03
CA MET A 93 12.46 -3.84 3.91
C MET A 93 11.75 -2.59 3.40
N VAL A 94 10.44 -2.58 3.54
CA VAL A 94 9.63 -1.36 3.42
C VAL A 94 8.79 -1.21 4.68
N VAL A 95 8.69 0.03 5.17
CA VAL A 95 7.78 0.41 6.25
C VAL A 95 6.90 1.55 5.72
N LEU A 96 5.60 1.45 5.94
CA LEU A 96 4.61 2.43 5.55
C LEU A 96 3.78 2.77 6.79
N ASP A 97 3.70 4.04 7.16
CA ASP A 97 2.95 4.48 8.33
C ASP A 97 2.20 5.79 8.05
N SER A 98 1.05 5.97 8.69
CA SER A 98 0.19 7.14 8.47
C SER A 98 0.65 8.37 9.24
N ILE A 99 0.41 9.54 8.65
CA ILE A 99 0.64 10.82 9.32
C ILE A 99 -0.60 11.13 10.17
N ASP A 100 -0.41 11.23 11.48
CA ASP A 100 -1.51 11.48 12.41
C ASP A 100 -2.03 12.91 12.38
N GLN A 101 -1.09 13.86 12.32
CA GLN A 101 -1.36 15.30 12.30
C GLN A 101 -0.53 15.94 11.20
N ASP A 102 -1.21 16.66 10.31
CA ASP A 102 -0.62 17.42 9.23
C ASP A 102 -1.08 18.87 9.38
N GLU A 103 -0.17 19.77 9.73
CA GLU A 103 -0.47 21.20 9.93
C GLU A 103 -0.64 21.93 8.60
N LEU A 104 0.05 21.47 7.55
CA LEU A 104 -0.03 22.07 6.22
C LEU A 104 -1.32 21.67 5.51
N TYR A 105 -1.73 20.41 5.69
CA TYR A 105 -2.95 19.84 5.11
C TYR A 105 -3.81 19.10 6.14
N PRO A 106 -4.49 19.82 7.06
CA PRO A 106 -5.31 19.18 8.08
C PRO A 106 -6.41 18.29 7.50
N TYR A 107 -6.62 17.13 8.14
CA TYR A 107 -7.70 16.22 7.74
C TYR A 107 -9.09 16.84 7.91
N ASN A 108 -9.87 16.88 6.82
CA ASN A 108 -11.25 17.35 6.82
C ASN A 108 -12.27 16.19 6.90
N SER A 109 -12.65 15.83 8.12
CA SER A 109 -13.64 14.76 8.38
C SER A 109 -15.08 15.06 7.93
N ALA A 110 -15.39 16.31 7.58
CA ALA A 110 -16.70 16.70 7.07
C ALA A 110 -16.87 16.39 5.57
N GLU A 111 -15.76 16.20 4.85
CA GLU A 111 -15.76 16.00 3.40
C GLU A 111 -15.12 14.68 2.97
N ARG A 112 -14.25 14.10 3.81
CA ARG A 112 -13.41 12.96 3.42
C ARG A 112 -13.42 11.84 4.45
N VAL A 113 -13.32 10.62 3.95
CA VAL A 113 -13.08 9.41 4.76
C VAL A 113 -11.57 9.23 4.94
N ARG A 114 -11.06 9.19 6.18
CA ARG A 114 -9.64 8.93 6.43
C ARG A 114 -9.35 7.44 6.45
N LYS A 115 -8.33 7.01 5.71
CA LYS A 115 -7.78 5.66 5.75
C LYS A 115 -6.32 5.70 6.18
N ASP A 116 -6.07 5.11 7.34
CA ASP A 116 -4.74 4.93 7.90
C ASP A 116 -4.18 3.55 7.60
N VAL A 117 -2.86 3.50 7.51
CA VAL A 117 -2.08 2.30 7.28
C VAL A 117 -0.87 2.29 8.21
N SER A 118 -0.61 1.13 8.81
CA SER A 118 0.65 0.80 9.43
C SER A 118 1.07 -0.57 8.92
N ALA A 119 2.10 -0.62 8.10
CA ALA A 119 2.49 -1.83 7.38
C ALA A 119 4.00 -1.95 7.23
N THR A 120 4.47 -3.19 7.22
CA THR A 120 5.84 -3.52 6.89
C THR A 120 5.88 -4.73 5.97
N ALA A 121 6.86 -4.76 5.07
CA ALA A 121 7.21 -5.97 4.35
C ALA A 121 8.72 -6.17 4.31
N VAL A 122 9.14 -7.40 4.55
CA VAL A 122 10.53 -7.86 4.47
C VAL A 122 10.67 -8.84 3.31
N PHE A 123 11.71 -8.65 2.51
CA PHE A 123 12.07 -9.45 1.36
C PHE A 123 13.38 -10.17 1.68
N THR A 124 13.41 -11.49 1.52
CA THR A 124 14.63 -12.29 1.67
C THR A 124 14.81 -13.17 0.45
N VAL A 125 16.06 -13.52 0.14
CA VAL A 125 16.40 -14.43 -0.96
C VAL A 125 16.83 -15.77 -0.42
N ASP A 126 16.38 -16.83 -1.08
CA ASP A 126 16.80 -18.21 -0.82
C ASP A 126 16.85 -18.98 -2.15
N LYS A 127 17.29 -20.23 -2.11
CA LYS A 127 17.19 -21.19 -3.21
C LYS A 127 16.21 -22.29 -2.86
N ASP A 128 15.43 -22.75 -3.83
CA ASP A 128 14.59 -23.95 -3.65
C ASP A 128 15.43 -25.25 -3.74
N ASP A 129 14.75 -26.39 -3.58
CA ASP A 129 15.37 -27.73 -3.66
C ASP A 129 16.07 -28.02 -5.00
N LYS A 130 15.77 -27.25 -6.05
CA LYS A 130 16.36 -27.36 -7.40
C LYS A 130 17.49 -26.36 -7.61
N GLY A 131 17.79 -25.53 -6.62
CA GLY A 131 18.78 -24.45 -6.70
C GLY A 131 18.28 -23.19 -7.41
N GLU A 132 16.99 -23.11 -7.74
CA GLU A 132 16.37 -21.93 -8.37
C GLU A 132 16.18 -20.81 -7.34
N LEU A 133 16.41 -19.57 -7.76
CA LEU A 133 16.27 -18.41 -6.89
C LEU A 133 14.79 -18.17 -6.52
N VAL A 134 14.52 -18.01 -5.23
CA VAL A 134 13.20 -17.67 -4.70
C VAL A 134 13.31 -16.45 -3.80
N VAL A 135 12.57 -15.40 -4.12
CA VAL A 135 12.41 -14.26 -3.22
C VAL A 135 11.15 -14.46 -2.39
N THR A 136 11.26 -14.31 -1.08
CA THR A 136 10.12 -14.41 -0.15
C THR A 136 9.80 -13.04 0.44
N LYS A 137 8.60 -12.53 0.20
CA LYS A 137 8.03 -11.34 0.84
C LYS A 137 7.19 -11.77 2.05
N ARG A 138 7.50 -11.25 3.23
CA ARG A 138 6.71 -11.41 4.46
C ARG A 138 6.15 -10.03 4.84
N ARG A 139 4.83 -9.91 4.95
CA ARG A 139 4.13 -8.65 5.25
C ARG A 139 3.33 -8.78 6.54
N ALA A 140 3.35 -7.72 7.33
CA ALA A 140 2.36 -7.44 8.37
C ALA A 140 1.72 -6.07 8.08
N ALA A 141 0.41 -5.97 8.16
CA ALA A 141 -0.31 -4.71 7.93
C ALA A 141 -1.52 -4.59 8.84
N PHE A 142 -1.72 -3.40 9.38
CA PHE A 142 -2.93 -2.94 10.02
C PHE A 142 -3.45 -1.73 9.26
N LEU A 143 -4.76 -1.71 8.98
CA LEU A 143 -5.42 -0.60 8.33
C LEU A 143 -6.65 -0.20 9.13
N LYS A 144 -6.92 1.10 9.11
CA LYS A 144 -8.09 1.68 9.78
C LYS A 144 -8.78 2.67 8.85
N ILE A 145 -10.07 2.49 8.63
CA ILE A 145 -10.92 3.47 7.96
C ILE A 145 -11.76 4.13 9.04
N HIS A 146 -11.56 5.43 9.25
CA HIS A 146 -12.26 6.20 10.27
C HIS A 146 -13.67 6.55 9.81
N ARG A 147 -14.60 6.55 10.75
CA ARG A 147 -15.95 7.04 10.48
C ARG A 147 -15.92 8.56 10.24
N PRO A 148 -16.42 9.05 9.09
CA PRO A 148 -16.51 10.49 8.84
C PRO A 148 -17.64 11.16 9.63
N GLN A 149 -17.70 12.50 9.61
CA GLN A 149 -18.77 13.27 10.25
C GLN A 149 -20.08 13.28 9.44
N PHE A 150 -20.02 12.94 8.15
CA PHE A 150 -21.18 12.85 7.27
C PHE A 150 -21.72 11.42 7.20
N SER A 151 -22.98 11.29 6.74
CA SER A 151 -23.60 9.98 6.56
C SER A 151 -23.16 9.34 5.25
N LEU A 152 -22.89 8.04 5.30
CA LEU A 152 -22.57 7.20 4.15
C LEU A 152 -23.77 6.29 3.84
N SER A 153 -23.99 6.01 2.56
CA SER A 153 -24.95 4.98 2.13
C SER A 153 -24.48 3.59 2.59
N GLU A 154 -25.41 2.64 2.70
CA GLU A 154 -25.06 1.25 3.06
C GLU A 154 -24.11 0.62 2.04
N ASP A 155 -24.29 0.93 0.75
CA ASP A 155 -23.43 0.45 -0.33
C ASP A 155 -21.99 0.96 -0.19
N VAL A 156 -21.80 2.25 0.13
CA VAL A 156 -20.45 2.81 0.38
C VAL A 156 -19.83 2.20 1.63
N LEU A 157 -20.59 1.99 2.71
CA LEU A 157 -20.08 1.33 3.92
C LEU A 157 -19.62 -0.10 3.61
N GLN A 158 -20.37 -0.82 2.79
CA GLN A 158 -20.02 -2.17 2.35
C GLN A 158 -18.77 -2.17 1.46
N GLU A 159 -18.64 -1.21 0.54
CA GLU A 159 -17.45 -1.02 -0.30
C GLU A 159 -16.20 -0.74 0.57
N LEU A 160 -16.29 0.19 1.52
CA LEU A 160 -15.19 0.50 2.44
C LEU A 160 -14.77 -0.72 3.27
N ALA A 161 -15.74 -1.46 3.82
CA ALA A 161 -15.48 -2.62 4.65
C ALA A 161 -14.82 -3.77 3.87
N THR A 162 -15.29 -4.05 2.66
CA THR A 162 -14.75 -5.13 1.82
C THR A 162 -13.46 -4.74 1.11
N GLY A 163 -13.33 -3.47 0.73
CA GLY A 163 -12.21 -2.91 -0.01
C GLY A 163 -11.02 -2.47 0.84
N ILE A 164 -11.11 -2.53 2.18
CA ILE A 164 -10.06 -2.03 3.08
C ILE A 164 -8.66 -2.54 2.72
N MET A 165 -8.55 -3.81 2.32
CA MET A 165 -7.28 -4.46 1.95
C MET A 165 -6.94 -4.44 0.44
N ALA A 166 -7.82 -3.91 -0.41
CA ALA A 166 -7.71 -4.04 -1.87
C ALA A 166 -6.40 -3.48 -2.43
N TRP A 167 -5.91 -2.36 -1.89
CA TRP A 167 -4.63 -1.77 -2.31
C TRP A 167 -3.45 -2.75 -2.09
N GLY A 168 -3.51 -3.53 -1.01
CA GLY A 168 -2.51 -4.56 -0.74
C GLY A 168 -2.56 -5.74 -1.71
N ASP A 169 -3.70 -6.00 -2.33
CA ASP A 169 -3.90 -7.04 -3.36
C ASP A 169 -3.47 -6.54 -4.75
N VAL A 170 -3.79 -5.27 -5.06
CA VAL A 170 -3.29 -4.55 -6.24
C VAL A 170 -1.77 -4.57 -6.26
N MET A 171 -1.10 -4.24 -5.14
CA MET A 171 0.36 -4.34 -5.01
C MET A 171 0.90 -5.70 -5.46
N LEU A 172 0.33 -6.79 -4.93
CA LEU A 172 0.83 -8.13 -5.25
C LEU A 172 0.65 -8.45 -6.74
N LYS A 173 -0.49 -8.07 -7.32
CA LYS A 173 -0.74 -8.26 -8.76
C LYS A 173 0.21 -7.42 -9.61
N THR A 174 0.48 -6.17 -9.22
CA THR A 174 1.44 -5.28 -9.91
C THR A 174 2.85 -5.84 -9.86
N VAL A 175 3.34 -6.24 -8.67
CA VAL A 175 4.68 -6.85 -8.53
C VAL A 175 4.81 -8.09 -9.41
N ARG A 176 3.84 -9.01 -9.38
CA ARG A 176 3.83 -10.20 -10.24
C ARG A 176 3.87 -9.84 -11.73
N SER A 177 3.10 -8.84 -12.13
CA SER A 177 3.08 -8.35 -13.51
C SER A 177 4.44 -7.82 -13.96
N ILE A 178 5.14 -7.08 -13.09
CA ILE A 178 6.46 -6.51 -13.41
C ILE A 178 7.52 -7.60 -13.48
N VAL A 179 7.55 -8.54 -12.52
CA VAL A 179 8.64 -9.52 -12.43
C VAL A 179 8.46 -10.72 -13.38
N TYR A 180 7.23 -11.01 -13.80
CA TYR A 180 6.91 -12.12 -14.71
C TYR A 180 6.38 -11.71 -16.08
N GLY A 181 5.91 -10.47 -16.26
CA GLY A 181 5.30 -10.02 -17.52
C GLY A 181 6.29 -9.78 -18.67
N SER A 182 7.60 -9.89 -18.41
CA SER A 182 8.66 -9.82 -19.43
C SER A 182 9.19 -11.20 -19.86
N ARG A 183 8.44 -12.27 -19.61
CA ARG A 183 8.76 -13.63 -20.08
C ARG A 183 7.95 -14.01 -21.30
#